data_AF-A0A8J5J655-F1
#
_entry.id   AF-A0A8J5J655-F1
#
_cell.length_a   1.000
_cell.length_b   1.000
_cell.length_c   1.000
_cell.angle_alpha   90.00
_cell.angle_beta   90.00
_cell.angle_gamma   90.00
#
_symmetry.space_group_name_H-M   'P 1'
#
loop_
_entity.id
_entity.type
_entity.pdbx_description
1 polymer ?
#
loop_
_entity_poly.entity_id
_entity_poly.type
_entity_poly.pdbx_seq_one_letter_code
_entity_poly.pdbx_strand_id
1 'polypeptide(L)'
;MPSRSSLLTSPTLTTASSPLAVDELDGPSRRLLKARHHDMDKMEIQTNTLTAVLHYETIKFTIYKLQIRSTARFADAGEWTLIKRYSEFFYFRQTLLKLLEKWDLHFRSDTERLQCKEFSLVAALLLPALEIPTFPRKHMRCDTVAIIKERRTKLQQFVRKMLDAYTDISVFLHDTQSRNTRAFSNLSEILQVLEEFMVIPPQQKEINRRQTAAVLSLKDVESATAISKLKKSP
;
A
#
# COMPACT_ATOMS: atom_id res chain seq x y z
N MET A 1 -1.79 -36.03 -12.37
CA MET A 1 -1.00 -35.00 -11.65
C MET A 1 -0.40 -34.06 -12.68
N PRO A 2 -0.65 -32.74 -12.59
CA PRO A 2 0.17 -31.76 -13.28
C PRO A 2 1.00 -30.92 -12.29
N SER A 3 2.13 -30.48 -12.82
CA SER A 3 3.32 -29.98 -12.15
C SER A 3 3.14 -28.63 -11.46
N ARG A 4 3.76 -28.49 -10.29
CA ARG A 4 3.94 -27.22 -9.58
C ARG A 4 5.00 -26.39 -10.31
N SER A 5 4.60 -25.29 -10.93
CA SER A 5 5.55 -24.26 -11.35
C SER A 5 6.05 -23.52 -10.11
N SER A 6 7.34 -23.68 -9.86
CA SER A 6 8.14 -23.01 -8.84
C SER A 6 8.38 -21.56 -9.24
N LEU A 7 7.57 -20.65 -8.70
CA LEU A 7 7.93 -19.24 -8.58
C LEU A 7 8.92 -19.11 -7.43
N LEU A 8 10.21 -19.07 -7.70
CA LEU A 8 11.22 -18.51 -6.78
C LEU A 8 12.54 -18.29 -7.53
N THR A 9 12.91 -17.03 -7.66
CA THR A 9 14.29 -16.55 -7.51
C THR A 9 14.23 -15.06 -7.26
N SER A 10 14.02 -14.70 -5.99
CA SER A 10 14.11 -13.32 -5.53
C SER A 10 15.58 -12.98 -5.25
N PRO A 11 16.15 -11.90 -5.80
CA PRO A 11 17.41 -11.39 -5.32
C PRO A 11 17.19 -10.72 -3.96
N THR A 12 18.11 -11.00 -3.06
CA THR A 12 18.22 -10.44 -1.71
C THR A 12 18.20 -8.91 -1.79
N LEU A 13 17.14 -8.27 -1.31
CA LEU A 13 17.08 -6.82 -1.14
C LEU A 13 16.89 -6.47 0.34
N THR A 14 17.93 -5.79 0.80
CA THR A 14 18.13 -5.12 2.07
C THR A 14 16.99 -4.18 2.46
N THR A 15 16.89 -4.02 3.77
CA THR A 15 16.02 -3.15 4.55
C THR A 15 15.83 -1.73 3.96
N ALA A 16 14.57 -1.31 3.92
CA ALA A 16 14.10 0.08 3.89
C ALA A 16 14.46 0.97 2.67
N SER A 17 13.74 0.77 1.57
CA SER A 17 13.35 1.86 0.65
C SER A 17 12.23 1.37 -0.27
N SER A 18 11.25 2.22 -0.53
CA SER A 18 10.14 1.95 -1.47
C SER A 18 10.68 1.54 -2.85
N PRO A 19 10.04 0.59 -3.56
CA PRO A 19 10.41 0.17 -4.91
C PRO A 19 10.11 1.22 -5.99
N LEU A 20 9.41 2.33 -5.68
CA LEU A 20 9.52 3.54 -6.49
C LEU A 20 10.92 4.10 -6.26
N ALA A 21 11.85 3.74 -7.13
CA ALA A 21 13.11 4.45 -7.21
C ALA A 21 12.77 5.93 -7.42
N VAL A 22 13.18 6.75 -6.46
CA VAL A 22 13.01 8.21 -6.41
C VAL A 22 13.52 8.89 -7.70
N ASP A 23 14.25 8.17 -8.55
CA ASP A 23 14.79 8.61 -9.84
C ASP A 23 13.88 8.33 -11.07
N GLU A 24 12.79 7.56 -10.96
CA GLU A 24 11.83 7.37 -12.08
C GLU A 24 10.72 8.44 -12.13
N LEU A 25 10.53 9.21 -11.07
CA LEU A 25 9.50 10.26 -10.97
C LEU A 25 10.10 11.64 -11.26
N ASP A 26 9.42 12.43 -12.09
CA ASP A 26 9.80 13.83 -12.37
C ASP A 26 9.53 14.74 -11.15
N GLY A 27 10.25 15.87 -11.07
CA GLY A 27 10.45 16.72 -9.91
C GLY A 27 9.28 16.84 -8.91
N PRO A 28 8.07 17.27 -9.31
CA PRO A 28 6.93 17.41 -8.39
C PRO A 28 6.47 16.09 -7.76
N SER A 29 6.46 14.99 -8.52
CA SER A 29 5.99 13.68 -8.07
C SER A 29 7.00 13.01 -7.14
N ARG A 30 8.30 13.23 -7.38
CA ARG A 30 9.38 12.88 -6.44
C ARG A 30 9.23 13.60 -5.10
N ARG A 31 8.97 14.92 -5.12
CA ARG A 31 8.74 15.73 -3.91
C ARG A 31 7.50 15.24 -3.16
N LEU A 32 6.43 14.92 -3.89
CA LEU A 32 5.20 14.39 -3.31
C LEU A 32 5.43 13.05 -2.64
N LEU A 33 6.07 12.09 -3.33
CA LEU A 33 6.38 10.78 -2.77
C LEU A 33 7.21 10.90 -1.47
N LYS A 34 8.23 11.76 -1.46
CA LYS A 34 9.04 12.01 -0.27
C LYS A 34 8.21 12.60 0.88
N ALA A 35 7.35 13.57 0.60
CA ALA A 35 6.45 14.14 1.60
C ALA A 35 5.50 13.07 2.18
N ARG A 36 5.00 12.18 1.32
CA ARG A 36 4.14 11.07 1.74
C ARG A 36 4.84 10.07 2.63
N HIS A 37 6.05 9.64 2.27
CA HIS A 37 6.81 8.69 3.09
C HIS A 37 7.11 9.29 4.47
N HIS A 38 7.46 10.58 4.53
CA HIS A 38 7.67 11.27 5.80
C HIS A 38 6.41 11.28 6.68
N ASP A 39 5.23 11.40 6.09
CA ASP A 39 3.96 11.31 6.82
C ASP A 39 3.66 9.87 7.25
N MET A 40 3.94 8.88 6.39
CA MET A 40 3.78 7.46 6.72
C MET A 40 4.74 7.02 7.83
N ASP A 41 5.95 7.55 7.89
CA ASP A 41 6.92 7.27 8.95
C ASP A 41 6.46 7.75 10.32
N LYS A 42 5.57 8.75 10.35
CA LYS A 42 4.92 9.23 11.56
C LYS A 42 3.64 8.46 11.89
N MET A 43 3.19 7.54 11.04
CA MET A 43 2.03 6.71 11.37
C MET A 43 2.42 5.56 12.29
N GLU A 44 1.62 5.38 13.33
CA GLU A 44 1.71 4.29 14.29
C GLU A 44 0.50 3.36 14.11
N ILE A 45 0.76 2.05 14.16
CA ILE A 45 -0.29 1.02 14.13
C ILE A 45 -0.24 0.26 15.45
N GLN A 46 -1.26 0.45 16.28
CA GLN A 46 -1.43 -0.30 17.52
C GLN A 46 -2.43 -1.43 17.29
N THR A 47 -1.96 -2.68 17.42
CA THR A 47 -2.83 -3.85 17.26
C THR A 47 -3.27 -4.41 18.60
N ASN A 48 -4.57 -4.56 18.81
CA ASN A 48 -5.19 -5.25 19.94
C ASN A 48 -5.96 -6.49 19.45
N THR A 49 -6.12 -7.49 20.30
CA THR A 49 -6.82 -8.75 19.96
C THR A 49 -8.01 -8.95 20.88
N LEU A 50 -9.17 -9.28 20.30
CA LEU A 50 -10.40 -9.58 21.03
C LEU A 50 -10.87 -10.98 20.67
N THR A 51 -11.33 -11.73 21.67
CA THR A 51 -11.97 -13.03 21.44
C THR A 51 -13.47 -12.83 21.38
N ALA A 52 -14.09 -13.14 20.24
CA ALA A 52 -15.53 -13.14 20.10
C ALA A 52 -16.06 -14.58 20.17
N VAL A 53 -17.23 -14.74 20.80
CA VAL A 53 -17.92 -16.02 20.94
C VAL A 53 -19.29 -15.87 20.31
N LEU A 54 -19.59 -16.70 19.30
CA LEU A 54 -20.91 -16.74 18.69
C LEU A 54 -21.83 -17.60 19.57
N HIS A 55 -22.82 -16.96 20.20
CA HIS A 55 -23.62 -17.52 21.29
C HIS A 55 -24.41 -18.79 20.89
N TYR A 56 -24.78 -18.93 19.62
CA TYR A 56 -25.57 -20.05 19.12
C TYR A 56 -24.75 -21.30 18.73
N GLU A 57 -23.45 -21.15 18.47
CA GLU A 57 -22.63 -22.21 17.86
C GLU A 57 -21.42 -22.60 18.71
N THR A 58 -21.20 -21.96 19.87
CA THR A 58 -19.98 -22.10 20.70
C THR A 58 -18.66 -21.84 19.96
N ILE A 59 -18.73 -21.30 18.72
CA ILE A 59 -17.56 -20.99 17.90
C ILE A 59 -16.88 -19.74 18.46
N LYS A 60 -15.60 -19.89 18.80
CA LYS A 60 -14.73 -18.80 19.23
C LYS A 60 -13.82 -18.39 18.08
N PHE A 61 -13.69 -17.10 17.83
CA PHE A 61 -12.75 -16.57 16.86
C PHE A 61 -12.06 -15.30 17.35
N THR A 62 -10.86 -15.05 16.83
CA THR A 62 -10.07 -13.88 17.16
C THR A 62 -10.34 -12.74 16.18
N ILE A 63 -10.64 -11.56 16.72
CA ILE A 63 -10.73 -10.29 16.00
C ILE A 63 -9.45 -9.50 16.30
N TYR A 64 -8.89 -8.88 15.27
CA TYR A 64 -7.76 -7.97 15.35
C TYR A 64 -8.26 -6.54 15.15
N LYS A 65 -8.03 -5.70 16.15
CA LYS A 65 -8.33 -4.26 16.14
C LYS A 65 -7.02 -3.51 15.93
N LEU A 66 -6.80 -2.98 14.74
CA LEU A 66 -5.61 -2.18 14.41
C LEU A 66 -5.99 -0.71 14.40
N GLN A 67 -5.51 0.04 15.39
CA GLN A 67 -5.68 1.49 15.46
C GLN A 67 -4.52 2.14 14.71
N ILE A 68 -4.85 2.92 13.68
CA ILE A 68 -3.89 3.61 12.81
C ILE A 68 -4.01 5.08 13.14
N ARG A 69 -2.92 5.72 13.57
CA ARG A 69 -2.90 7.14 13.94
C ARG A 69 -1.61 7.80 13.54
N SER A 70 -1.67 9.11 13.27
CA SER A 70 -0.47 9.93 13.11
C SER A 70 0.09 10.31 14.48
N THR A 71 1.40 10.25 14.64
CA THR A 71 2.12 10.74 15.83
C THR A 71 2.49 12.22 15.72
N ALA A 72 2.13 12.88 14.62
CA ALA A 72 2.34 14.32 14.45
C ALA A 72 1.46 15.10 15.45
N ARG A 73 2.10 15.94 16.28
CA ARG A 73 1.53 16.64 17.45
C ARG A 73 0.31 17.55 17.20
N PHE A 74 -0.18 17.67 15.98
CA PHE A 74 -1.28 18.55 15.58
C PHE A 74 -2.35 17.86 14.70
N ALA A 75 -2.29 16.54 14.53
CA ALA A 75 -3.20 15.81 13.66
C ALA A 75 -4.16 14.90 14.46
N ASP A 76 -5.05 15.51 15.24
CA ASP A 76 -6.23 14.81 15.78
C ASP A 76 -7.20 14.38 14.64
N ALA A 77 -6.97 14.95 13.43
CA ALA A 77 -7.65 14.59 12.19
C ALA A 77 -6.88 13.49 11.45
N GLY A 78 -7.02 12.24 11.87
CA GLY A 78 -6.43 11.12 11.11
C GLY A 78 -6.35 9.77 11.81
N GLU A 79 -6.96 9.59 12.98
CA GLU A 79 -7.06 8.25 13.59
C GLU A 79 -8.23 7.47 12.97
N TRP A 80 -7.98 6.22 12.59
CA TRP A 80 -9.03 5.27 12.30
C TRP A 80 -8.66 3.87 12.76
N THR A 81 -9.67 3.01 12.84
CA THR A 81 -9.48 1.64 13.34
C THR A 81 -9.94 0.63 12.29
N LEU A 82 -9.06 -0.31 11.96
CA LEU A 82 -9.38 -1.49 11.18
C LEU A 82 -9.73 -2.66 12.13
N ILE A 83 -10.97 -3.12 12.08
CA ILE A 83 -11.46 -4.25 12.89
C ILE A 83 -11.76 -5.41 11.96
N LYS A 84 -10.93 -6.46 11.99
CA LYS A 84 -10.99 -7.58 11.05
C LYS A 84 -10.58 -8.90 11.70
N ARG A 85 -11.16 -10.00 11.23
CA ARG A 85 -10.73 -11.37 11.56
C ARG A 85 -9.62 -11.83 10.61
N TYR A 86 -8.84 -12.82 11.01
CA TYR A 86 -7.80 -13.40 10.14
C TYR A 86 -8.36 -13.85 8.78
N SER A 87 -9.55 -14.44 8.75
CA SER A 87 -10.18 -14.90 7.51
C SER A 87 -10.43 -13.76 6.50
N GLU A 88 -10.73 -12.55 6.98
CA GLU A 88 -10.92 -11.38 6.12
C GLU A 88 -9.58 -10.91 5.52
N PHE A 89 -8.50 -10.87 6.30
CA PHE A 89 -7.15 -10.62 5.78
C PHE A 89 -6.73 -11.68 4.76
N PHE A 90 -7.03 -12.95 5.05
CA PHE A 90 -6.72 -14.05 4.13
C PHE A 90 -7.50 -13.91 2.82
N TYR A 91 -8.79 -13.58 2.88
CA TYR A 91 -9.60 -13.34 1.69
C TYR A 91 -9.05 -12.16 0.87
N PHE A 92 -8.78 -11.03 1.52
CA PHE A 92 -8.19 -9.85 0.89
C PHE A 92 -6.85 -10.15 0.19
N ARG A 93 -5.95 -10.88 0.86
CA ARG A 93 -4.71 -11.38 0.26
C ARG A 93 -4.98 -12.18 -1.01
N GLN A 94 -5.95 -13.10 -0.98
CA GLN A 94 -6.30 -13.90 -2.15
C GLN A 94 -6.87 -13.03 -3.27
N THR A 95 -7.67 -12.02 -2.95
CA THR A 95 -8.19 -11.05 -3.94
C THR A 95 -7.05 -10.33 -4.64
N LEU A 96 -6.09 -9.77 -3.88
CA LEU A 96 -4.93 -9.09 -4.47
C LEU A 96 -4.07 -10.01 -5.34
N LEU A 97 -3.79 -11.23 -4.88
CA LEU A 97 -3.03 -12.21 -5.66
C LEU A 97 -3.74 -12.57 -6.97
N LYS A 98 -5.06 -12.75 -6.94
CA LYS A 98 -5.85 -13.03 -8.15
C LYS A 98 -5.85 -11.86 -9.13
N LEU A 99 -5.89 -10.62 -8.64
CA LEU A 99 -5.80 -9.44 -9.49
C LEU A 99 -4.43 -9.36 -10.17
N LEU A 100 -3.35 -9.63 -9.43
CA LEU A 100 -1.99 -9.68 -9.98
C LEU A 100 -1.83 -10.81 -10.99
N GLU A 101 -2.29 -12.02 -10.68
CA GLU A 101 -2.26 -13.16 -11.59
C GLU A 101 -3.07 -12.88 -12.87
N LYS A 102 -4.28 -12.34 -12.72
CA LYS A 102 -5.11 -11.94 -13.85
C LYS A 102 -4.39 -10.89 -14.70
N TRP A 103 -3.73 -9.91 -14.11
CA TRP A 103 -2.96 -8.90 -14.86
C TRP A 103 -1.78 -9.57 -15.58
N ASP A 104 -1.00 -10.41 -14.91
CA ASP A 104 0.17 -11.10 -15.46
C ASP A 104 -0.18 -11.93 -16.71
N LEU A 105 -1.31 -12.63 -16.67
CA LEU A 105 -1.82 -13.44 -17.80
C LEU A 105 -2.14 -12.65 -19.08
N HIS A 106 -2.19 -11.31 -19.02
CA HIS A 106 -2.42 -10.49 -20.22
C HIS A 106 -1.15 -10.21 -21.01
N PHE A 107 0.03 -10.39 -20.42
CA PHE A 107 1.28 -10.20 -21.13
C PHE A 107 1.55 -11.38 -22.06
N ARG A 108 1.95 -11.08 -23.30
CA ARG A 108 2.29 -12.10 -24.30
C ARG A 108 3.72 -12.57 -24.16
N SER A 109 4.57 -11.80 -23.48
CA SER A 109 5.98 -12.09 -23.27
C SER A 109 6.49 -11.46 -21.98
N ASP A 110 7.57 -12.03 -21.42
CA ASP A 110 8.25 -11.46 -20.25
C ASP A 110 8.83 -10.06 -20.52
N THR A 111 9.21 -9.77 -21.76
CA THR A 111 9.69 -8.43 -22.17
C THR A 111 8.59 -7.39 -22.03
N GLU A 112 7.36 -7.70 -22.48
CA GLU A 112 6.21 -6.80 -22.34
C GLU A 112 5.85 -6.57 -20.87
N ARG A 113 5.89 -7.63 -20.07
CA ARG A 113 5.70 -7.58 -18.62
C ARG A 113 6.70 -6.65 -17.94
N LEU A 114 7.99 -6.78 -18.26
CA LEU A 114 9.06 -5.96 -17.68
C LEU A 114 9.00 -4.49 -18.13
N GLN A 115 8.45 -4.22 -19.31
CA GLN A 115 8.26 -2.86 -19.81
C GLN A 115 7.04 -2.16 -19.19
N CYS A 116 6.08 -2.90 -18.63
CA CYS A 116 4.94 -2.32 -17.92
C CYS A 116 5.38 -1.84 -16.54
N LYS A 117 5.62 -0.53 -16.44
CA LYS A 117 6.04 0.14 -15.20
C LYS A 117 5.00 -0.03 -14.09
N GLU A 118 3.72 0.06 -14.43
CA GLU A 118 2.62 -0.05 -13.48
C GLU A 118 2.57 -1.44 -12.85
N PHE A 119 2.71 -2.49 -13.65
CA PHE A 119 2.71 -3.85 -13.14
C PHE A 119 3.95 -4.11 -12.28
N SER A 120 5.13 -3.69 -12.75
CA SER A 120 6.40 -3.84 -12.03
C SER A 120 6.36 -3.15 -10.67
N LEU A 121 5.80 -1.93 -10.62
CA LEU A 121 5.57 -1.17 -9.41
C LEU A 121 4.70 -1.93 -8.41
N VAL A 122 3.50 -2.35 -8.83
CA VAL A 122 2.55 -3.01 -7.92
C VAL A 122 3.10 -4.37 -7.46
N ALA A 123 3.71 -5.13 -8.36
CA ALA A 123 4.33 -6.40 -8.02
C ALA A 123 5.40 -6.21 -6.94
N ALA A 124 6.28 -5.23 -7.10
CA ALA A 124 7.32 -4.92 -6.12
C ALA A 124 6.77 -4.44 -4.77
N LEU A 125 5.67 -3.68 -4.77
CA LEU A 125 5.03 -3.17 -3.54
C LEU A 125 4.25 -4.26 -2.78
N LEU A 126 3.45 -5.05 -3.49
CA LEU A 126 2.47 -5.95 -2.88
C LEU A 126 3.00 -7.36 -2.66
N LEU A 127 3.71 -7.96 -3.62
CA LEU A 127 4.11 -9.37 -3.53
C LEU A 127 4.90 -9.70 -2.26
N PRO A 128 5.89 -8.90 -1.83
CA PRO A 128 6.66 -9.24 -0.62
C PRO A 128 5.80 -9.35 0.65
N ALA A 129 4.72 -8.59 0.73
CA ALA A 129 3.77 -8.61 1.85
C ALA A 129 2.73 -9.72 1.73
N LEU A 130 2.40 -10.14 0.51
CA LEU A 130 1.45 -11.22 0.23
C LEU A 130 2.10 -12.61 0.36
N GLU A 131 3.41 -12.74 0.18
CA GLU A 131 4.10 -14.03 0.22
C GLU A 131 4.30 -14.60 1.64
N ILE A 132 4.51 -15.92 1.70
CA ILE A 132 4.84 -16.64 2.94
C ILE A 132 6.37 -16.72 3.01
N PRO A 133 7.02 -16.42 4.16
CA PRO A 133 6.47 -16.40 5.52
C PRO A 133 5.98 -15.03 6.05
N THR A 134 6.08 -13.97 5.25
CA THR A 134 5.69 -12.61 5.63
C THR A 134 4.22 -12.55 6.06
N PHE A 135 3.32 -13.09 5.24
CA PHE A 135 1.92 -13.23 5.60
C PHE A 135 1.71 -14.42 6.56
N PRO A 136 0.89 -14.28 7.62
CA PRO A 136 0.67 -15.35 8.58
C PRO A 136 -0.01 -16.57 7.93
N ARG A 137 0.44 -17.79 8.28
CA ARG A 137 -0.11 -19.02 7.70
C ARG A 137 -1.52 -19.30 8.21
N LYS A 138 -2.30 -19.99 7.38
CA LYS A 138 -3.61 -20.53 7.78
C LYS A 138 -3.37 -21.74 8.68
N HIS A 139 -3.89 -21.70 9.90
CA HIS A 139 -3.90 -22.84 10.81
C HIS A 139 -5.26 -23.53 10.72
N MET A 140 -5.28 -24.87 10.68
CA MET A 140 -6.50 -25.69 10.69
C MET A 140 -7.00 -26.01 12.11
N ARG A 141 -6.38 -25.40 13.14
CA ARG A 141 -6.67 -25.62 14.56
C ARG A 141 -7.23 -24.34 15.18
N CYS A 142 -7.86 -24.46 16.34
CA CYS A 142 -8.29 -23.31 17.13
C CYS A 142 -7.09 -22.38 17.42
N ASP A 143 -7.38 -21.08 17.52
CA ASP A 143 -6.37 -20.07 17.79
C ASP A 143 -5.76 -20.29 19.18
N THR A 144 -4.47 -20.60 19.22
CA THR A 144 -3.67 -20.64 20.46
C THR A 144 -3.06 -19.27 20.73
N VAL A 145 -2.64 -19.00 21.97
CA VAL A 145 -1.96 -17.75 22.34
C VAL A 145 -0.74 -17.48 21.46
N ALA A 146 0.02 -18.51 21.11
CA ALA A 146 1.16 -18.42 20.20
C ALA A 146 0.74 -17.99 18.78
N ILE A 147 -0.32 -18.60 18.23
CA ILE A 147 -0.87 -18.25 16.90
C ILE A 147 -1.37 -16.81 16.89
N ILE A 148 -2.07 -16.39 17.94
CA ILE A 148 -2.61 -15.02 18.06
C ILE A 148 -1.46 -14.01 18.10
N LYS A 149 -0.40 -14.27 18.88
CA LYS A 149 0.77 -13.41 18.97
C LYS A 149 1.51 -13.30 17.63
N GLU A 150 1.72 -14.42 16.93
CA GLU A 150 2.33 -14.43 15.60
C GLU A 150 1.50 -13.60 14.61
N ARG A 151 0.19 -13.89 14.52
CA ARG A 151 -0.73 -13.19 13.62
C ARG A 151 -0.80 -11.70 13.92
N ARG A 152 -0.84 -11.31 15.19
CA ARG A 152 -0.84 -9.89 15.60
C ARG A 152 0.33 -9.14 14.97
N THR A 153 1.54 -9.65 15.13
CA THR A 153 2.75 -9.01 14.59
C THR A 153 2.74 -8.98 13.06
N LYS A 154 2.44 -10.12 12.42
CA LYS A 154 2.48 -10.22 10.95
C LYS A 154 1.37 -9.43 10.27
N LEU A 155 0.16 -9.41 10.84
CA LEU A 155 -0.95 -8.60 10.30
C LEU A 155 -0.69 -7.10 10.47
N GLN A 156 -0.06 -6.69 11.57
CA GLN A 156 0.36 -5.29 11.75
C GLN A 156 1.38 -4.87 10.67
N GLN A 157 2.40 -5.70 10.43
CA GLN A 157 3.39 -5.46 9.37
C GLN A 157 2.75 -5.47 7.98
N PHE A 158 1.83 -6.40 7.74
CA PHE A 158 1.06 -6.49 6.50
C PHE A 158 0.29 -5.19 6.25
N VAL A 159 -0.48 -4.69 7.23
CA VAL A 159 -1.23 -3.44 7.08
C VAL A 159 -0.31 -2.24 6.85
N ARG A 160 0.84 -2.16 7.53
CA ARG A 160 1.85 -1.11 7.25
C ARG A 160 2.29 -1.13 5.79
N LYS A 161 2.60 -2.32 5.25
CA LYS A 161 2.99 -2.48 3.84
C LYS A 161 1.86 -2.14 2.87
N MET A 162 0.61 -2.43 3.22
CA MET A 162 -0.55 -2.05 2.38
C MET A 162 -0.76 -0.52 2.37
N LEU A 163 -0.50 0.17 3.49
CA LEU A 163 -0.55 1.64 3.54
C LEU A 163 0.58 2.27 2.72
N ASP A 164 1.78 1.71 2.78
CA ASP A 164 2.92 2.14 1.95
C ASP A 164 2.58 1.95 0.46
N ALA A 165 2.06 0.78 0.09
CA ALA A 165 1.65 0.49 -1.28
C ALA A 165 0.52 1.40 -1.76
N TYR A 166 -0.50 1.64 -0.93
CA TYR A 166 -1.58 2.60 -1.22
C TYR A 166 -1.02 3.99 -1.52
N THR A 167 -0.09 4.45 -0.68
CA THR A 167 0.55 5.75 -0.83
C THR A 167 1.29 5.85 -2.17
N ASP A 168 2.14 4.87 -2.46
CA ASP A 168 2.98 4.85 -3.66
C ASP A 168 2.15 4.75 -4.94
N ILE A 169 1.16 3.86 -4.95
CA ILE A 169 0.22 3.71 -6.07
C ILE A 169 -0.58 4.99 -6.29
N SER A 170 -1.05 5.63 -5.21
CA SER A 170 -1.82 6.88 -5.33
C SER A 170 -1.00 8.01 -5.94
N VAL A 171 0.28 8.15 -5.56
CA VAL A 171 1.20 9.15 -6.13
C VAL A 171 1.48 8.84 -7.59
N PHE A 172 1.75 7.58 -7.92
CA PHE A 172 2.00 7.15 -9.30
C PHE A 172 0.80 7.44 -10.22
N LEU A 173 -0.42 7.14 -9.78
CA LEU A 173 -1.65 7.44 -10.53
C LEU A 173 -1.87 8.95 -10.75
N HIS A 174 -1.39 9.79 -9.83
CA HIS A 174 -1.44 11.25 -9.99
C HIS A 174 -0.44 11.79 -11.02
N ASP A 175 0.71 11.12 -11.18
CA ASP A 175 1.77 11.50 -12.12
C ASP A 175 1.49 11.03 -13.56
N THR A 176 0.77 9.92 -13.71
CA THR A 176 0.54 9.30 -15.01
C THR A 176 -0.41 10.14 -15.88
N GLN A 177 0.11 10.70 -16.98
CA GLN A 177 -0.67 11.50 -17.93
C GLN A 177 -1.69 10.66 -18.74
N SER A 178 -1.48 9.35 -18.86
CA SER A 178 -2.32 8.45 -19.66
C SER A 178 -3.34 7.69 -18.80
N ARG A 179 -4.47 8.35 -18.51
CA ARG A 179 -5.57 7.80 -17.70
C ARG A 179 -6.44 6.75 -18.39
N ASN A 180 -6.25 6.55 -19.69
CA ASN A 180 -7.09 5.69 -20.53
C ASN A 180 -6.42 4.35 -20.91
N THR A 181 -5.34 3.97 -20.24
CA THR A 181 -4.71 2.67 -20.46
C THR A 181 -5.34 1.60 -19.59
N ARG A 182 -5.28 0.35 -20.06
CA ARG A 182 -5.68 -0.81 -19.27
C ARG A 182 -4.86 -0.96 -17.99
N ALA A 183 -3.56 -0.64 -18.05
CA ALA A 183 -2.67 -0.66 -16.89
C ALA A 183 -3.15 0.32 -15.81
N PHE A 184 -3.58 1.52 -16.22
CA PHE A 184 -4.19 2.49 -15.31
C PHE A 184 -5.50 1.96 -14.68
N SER A 185 -6.36 1.30 -15.45
CA SER A 185 -7.59 0.69 -14.92
C SER A 185 -7.29 -0.41 -13.90
N ASN A 186 -6.33 -1.30 -14.19
CA ASN A 186 -5.92 -2.36 -13.26
C ASN A 186 -5.32 -1.79 -11.97
N LEU A 187 -4.50 -0.74 -12.10
CA LEU A 187 -3.91 -0.05 -10.95
C LEU A 187 -4.96 0.63 -10.08
N SER A 188 -5.97 1.24 -10.71
CA SER A 188 -7.12 1.85 -10.04
C SER A 188 -7.98 0.81 -9.31
N GLU A 189 -8.23 -0.35 -9.93
CA GLU A 189 -8.95 -1.48 -9.31
C GLU A 189 -8.22 -1.97 -8.06
N ILE A 190 -6.89 -2.13 -8.12
CA ILE A 190 -6.08 -2.51 -6.96
C ILE A 190 -6.14 -1.44 -5.87
N LEU A 191 -5.99 -0.16 -6.22
CA LEU A 191 -6.09 0.94 -5.26
C LEU A 191 -7.45 0.94 -4.56
N GLN A 192 -8.55 0.76 -5.31
CA GLN A 192 -9.88 0.68 -4.74
C GLN A 192 -10.02 -0.47 -3.74
N VAL A 193 -9.51 -1.66 -4.09
CA VAL A 193 -9.52 -2.83 -3.19
C VAL A 193 -8.71 -2.56 -1.91
N LEU A 194 -7.57 -1.87 -2.01
CA LEU A 194 -6.79 -1.41 -0.85
C LEU A 194 -7.61 -0.44 0.02
N GLU A 195 -8.26 0.55 -0.58
CA GLU A 195 -9.05 1.57 0.13
C GLU A 195 -10.25 0.97 0.88
N GLU A 196 -10.99 0.08 0.23
CA GLU A 196 -12.15 -0.60 0.81
C GLU A 196 -11.75 -1.50 1.97
N PHE A 197 -10.65 -2.25 1.81
CA PHE A 197 -10.19 -3.14 2.87
C PHE A 197 -9.64 -2.39 4.08
N MET A 198 -8.84 -1.34 3.86
CA MET A 198 -8.24 -0.54 4.94
C MET A 198 -9.20 0.46 5.56
N VAL A 199 -10.39 0.63 4.98
CA VAL A 199 -11.44 1.55 5.43
C VAL A 199 -10.87 2.96 5.59
N ILE A 200 -10.16 3.44 4.57
CA ILE A 200 -9.49 4.75 4.62
C ILE A 200 -10.55 5.85 4.76
N PRO A 201 -10.53 6.67 5.83
CA PRO A 201 -11.53 7.70 6.04
C PRO A 201 -11.54 8.73 4.90
N PRO A 202 -12.72 9.24 4.50
CA PRO A 202 -12.81 10.32 3.51
C PRO A 202 -11.98 11.56 3.88
N GLN A 203 -11.87 11.87 5.18
CA GLN A 203 -11.06 12.95 5.70
C GLN A 203 -9.57 12.75 5.37
N GLN A 204 -9.07 11.51 5.51
CA GLN A 204 -7.70 11.18 5.15
C GLN A 204 -7.47 11.30 3.64
N LYS A 205 -8.45 10.87 2.82
CA LYS A 205 -8.39 11.05 1.36
C LYS A 205 -8.36 12.53 0.97
N GLU A 206 -9.12 13.37 1.66
CA GLU A 206 -9.16 14.81 1.42
C GLU A 206 -7.86 15.51 1.85
N ILE A 207 -7.29 15.14 3.01
CA ILE A 207 -5.95 15.59 3.43
C ILE A 207 -4.94 15.22 2.35
N ASN A 208 -5.00 13.98 1.88
CA ASN A 208 -4.14 13.51 0.82
C ASN A 208 -4.31 14.36 -0.45
N ARG A 209 -5.54 14.60 -0.89
CA ARG A 209 -5.82 15.43 -2.07
C ARG A 209 -5.26 16.85 -1.94
N ARG A 210 -5.43 17.49 -0.78
CA ARG A 210 -4.93 18.84 -0.50
C ARG A 210 -3.40 18.90 -0.50
N GLN A 211 -2.75 17.93 0.13
CA GLN A 211 -1.28 17.82 0.12
C GLN A 211 -0.75 17.63 -1.30
N THR A 212 -1.37 16.75 -2.08
CA THR A 212 -1.03 16.57 -3.49
C THR A 212 -1.17 17.89 -4.25
N ALA A 213 -2.31 18.58 -4.13
CA ALA A 213 -2.52 19.86 -4.81
C ALA A 213 -1.49 20.93 -4.39
N ALA A 214 -1.16 21.03 -3.10
CA ALA A 214 -0.17 21.96 -2.59
C ALA A 214 1.24 21.66 -3.10
N VAL A 215 1.67 20.39 -3.11
CA VAL A 215 3.00 20.02 -3.62
C VAL A 215 3.10 20.26 -5.12
N LEU A 216 2.02 20.03 -5.87
CA LEU A 216 1.97 20.32 -7.30
C LEU A 216 1.94 21.84 -7.58
N SER A 217 1.30 22.66 -6.74
CA SER A 217 1.25 24.12 -6.92
C SER A 217 2.55 24.84 -6.55
N LEU A 218 3.42 24.23 -5.75
CA LEU A 218 4.78 24.75 -5.50
C LEU A 218 5.62 24.90 -6.80
N LYS A 219 5.16 24.32 -7.92
CA LYS A 219 5.76 24.46 -9.25
C LYS A 219 5.71 25.90 -9.80
N ASP A 220 4.82 26.76 -9.31
CA ASP A 220 4.64 28.12 -9.86
C ASP A 220 5.62 29.18 -9.31
N VAL A 221 6.38 28.88 -8.25
CA VAL A 221 7.24 29.88 -7.57
C VAL A 221 8.70 29.84 -8.06
N GLU A 222 9.21 28.68 -8.48
CA GLU A 222 10.60 28.53 -8.94
C GLU A 222 10.82 29.22 -10.30
N SER A 223 9.81 29.22 -11.19
CA SER A 223 9.87 29.89 -12.50
C SER A 223 9.79 31.42 -12.42
N ALA A 224 9.03 31.98 -11.47
CA ALA A 224 8.89 33.43 -11.29
C ALA A 224 10.15 34.08 -10.66
N THR A 225 10.89 33.31 -9.86
CA THR A 225 12.11 33.79 -9.20
C THR A 225 13.32 33.81 -10.14
N ALA A 226 13.34 32.94 -11.16
CA ALA A 226 14.36 32.97 -12.21
C ALA A 226 14.20 34.16 -13.17
N ILE A 227 12.96 34.52 -13.50
CA ILE A 227 12.66 35.65 -14.42
C ILE A 227 12.93 37.01 -13.75
N SER A 228 12.74 37.13 -12.43
CA SER A 228 13.02 38.37 -11.70
C SER A 228 14.51 38.62 -11.44
N LYS A 229 15.36 37.57 -11.48
CA LYS A 229 16.82 37.72 -11.41
C LYS A 229 17.45 38.14 -12.74
N LEU A 230 16.83 37.83 -13.88
CA LEU A 230 17.29 38.26 -15.21
C LEU A 230 16.93 39.72 -15.56
N LYS A 231 15.99 40.34 -14.84
CA LYS A 231 15.65 41.78 -14.99
C LYS A 231 16.43 42.71 -14.04
N LYS A 232 17.33 42.17 -13.21
CA LYS A 232 18.21 42.94 -12.33
C LYS A 232 19.68 42.61 -12.64
N SER A 233 20.13 43.01 -13.82
CA SER A 233 21.54 43.29 -14.05
C SER A 233 21.61 44.62 -14.81
N PRO A 234 22.14 45.69 -14.19
CA PRO A 234 22.37 46.97 -14.87
C PRO A 234 23.46 46.86 -15.93
#